data_AF-A0A0X3Q1K0-F1
#
_entry.id   AF-A0A0X3Q1K0-F1
#
_cell.length_a   1.000
_cell.length_b   1.000
_cell.length_c   1.000
_cell.angle_alpha   90.00
_cell.angle_beta   90.00
_cell.angle_gamma   90.00
#
_symmetry.space_group_name_H-M   'P 1'
#
loop_
_entity.id
_entity.type
_entity.pdbx_description
1 polymer ?
#
loop_
_entity_poly.entity_id
_entity_poly.type
_entity_poly.pdbx_seq_one_letter_code
_entity_poly.pdbx_strand_id
1 'polypeptide(L)'
;MANLRPRSAQTRITVLRHGYLNKLPASYVLLEPLTGRRHQLRIHCAVGLGHPIAGDLIYARLHAIDDVYEAANYPLHRMMLHAYRLDLVLLPNRSPFKKRTTLEESCPSELRFDLRSSHNLLSDKRTRWTDKEIFEEL
;
A
#
# COMPACT_ATOMS: atom_id res chain seq x y z
N MET A 1 30.71 -5.64 -11.34
CA MET A 1 29.45 -5.19 -11.96
C MET A 1 28.29 -5.82 -11.21
N ALA A 2 27.41 -5.03 -10.59
CA ALA A 2 26.26 -5.55 -9.84
C ALA A 2 25.27 -6.22 -10.80
N ASN A 3 24.71 -7.35 -10.38
CA ASN A 3 23.79 -8.16 -11.17
C ASN A 3 22.49 -7.35 -11.45
N LEU A 4 22.42 -6.69 -12.61
CA LEU A 4 21.37 -5.77 -13.05
C LEU A 4 20.06 -6.49 -13.46
N ARG A 5 19.74 -7.64 -12.87
CA ARG A 5 18.46 -8.29 -13.13
C ARG A 5 17.38 -7.61 -12.28
N PRO A 6 16.39 -6.93 -12.89
CA PRO A 6 15.28 -6.38 -12.13
C PRO A 6 14.59 -7.53 -11.39
N ARG A 7 14.39 -7.35 -10.08
CA ARG A 7 13.73 -8.35 -9.26
C ARG A 7 12.24 -8.29 -9.56
N SER A 8 11.60 -9.45 -9.70
CA SER A 8 10.15 -9.51 -9.87
C SER A 8 9.43 -8.80 -8.73
N ALA A 9 8.34 -8.13 -9.10
CA ALA A 9 7.45 -7.42 -8.21
C ALA A 9 6.00 -7.67 -8.65
N GLN A 10 5.12 -7.96 -7.70
CA GLN A 10 3.72 -8.29 -7.97
C GLN A 10 2.81 -7.62 -6.94
N THR A 11 1.69 -7.09 -7.41
CA THR A 11 0.70 -6.40 -6.59
C THR A 11 -0.67 -6.72 -7.13
N ARG A 12 -1.58 -7.19 -6.28
CA ARG A 12 -2.99 -7.30 -6.63
C ARG A 12 -3.66 -5.95 -6.39
N ILE A 13 -4.54 -5.57 -7.30
CA ILE A 13 -5.25 -4.29 -7.26
C ILE A 13 -6.74 -4.61 -7.34
N THR A 14 -7.50 -4.03 -6.43
CA THR A 14 -8.97 -4.07 -6.45
C THR A 14 -9.48 -2.64 -6.45
N VAL A 15 -10.27 -2.27 -7.45
CA VAL A 15 -10.94 -0.96 -7.45
C VAL A 15 -12.09 -1.02 -6.46
N LEU A 16 -12.08 -0.12 -5.48
CA LEU A 16 -13.12 -0.02 -4.47
C LEU A 16 -14.21 0.96 -4.88
N ARG A 17 -13.79 2.14 -5.39
CA ARG A 17 -14.69 3.21 -5.84
C ARG A 17 -14.08 4.00 -6.98
N HIS A 18 -14.92 4.50 -7.87
CA HIS A 18 -14.56 5.55 -8.82
C HIS A 18 -15.10 6.89 -8.34
N GLY A 19 -14.47 7.97 -8.78
CA GLY A 19 -14.85 9.31 -8.37
C GLY A 19 -13.97 10.37 -9.02
N TYR A 20 -13.90 11.52 -8.38
CA TYR A 20 -13.13 12.67 -8.84
C TYR A 20 -12.25 13.21 -7.73
N LEU A 21 -10.98 13.47 -8.05
CA LEU A 21 -10.05 14.22 -7.22
C LEU A 21 -9.84 15.58 -7.88
N ASN A 22 -10.27 16.67 -7.23
CA ASN A 22 -10.23 18.01 -7.82
C ASN A 22 -10.87 18.06 -9.23
N LYS A 23 -12.06 17.48 -9.38
CA LYS A 23 -12.80 17.36 -10.67
C LYS A 23 -12.13 16.49 -11.74
N LEU A 24 -10.99 15.87 -11.45
CA LEU A 24 -10.30 14.96 -12.37
C LEU A 24 -10.64 13.50 -12.01
N PRO A 25 -10.87 12.62 -12.99
CA PRO A 25 -11.21 11.23 -12.72
C PRO A 25 -10.15 10.54 -11.85
N ALA A 26 -10.60 9.89 -10.79
CA ALA A 26 -9.74 9.19 -9.85
C ALA A 26 -10.42 7.91 -9.34
N SER A 27 -9.62 6.99 -8.80
CA SER A 27 -10.13 5.73 -8.24
C SER A 27 -9.54 5.48 -6.86
N TYR A 28 -10.40 5.07 -5.94
CA TYR A 28 -9.99 4.56 -4.64
C TYR A 28 -9.76 3.05 -4.77
N VAL A 29 -8.54 2.61 -4.47
CA VAL A 29 -8.10 1.23 -4.73
C VAL A 29 -7.53 0.58 -3.50
N LEU A 30 -7.76 -0.73 -3.36
CA LEU A 30 -7.03 -1.59 -2.44
C LEU A 30 -5.83 -2.18 -3.17
N LEU A 31 -4.65 -1.99 -2.59
CA LEU A 31 -3.39 -2.53 -3.09
C LEU A 31 -2.88 -3.61 -2.14
N GLU A 32 -2.68 -4.82 -2.66
CA GLU A 32 -2.13 -5.94 -1.90
C GLU A 32 -0.75 -6.31 -2.47
N PRO A 33 0.36 -5.88 -1.84
CA PRO A 33 1.70 -6.23 -2.28
C PRO A 33 1.97 -7.73 -2.02
N LEU A 34 2.11 -8.53 -3.08
CA LEU A 34 2.52 -9.95 -2.98
C LEU A 34 4.04 -10.09 -2.79
N THR A 35 4.77 -9.02 -3.09
CA THR A 35 6.21 -8.85 -2.87
C THR A 35 6.46 -7.50 -2.17
N GLY A 36 7.61 -7.34 -1.49
CA GLY A 36 7.95 -6.12 -0.75
C GLY A 36 9.13 -5.33 -1.35
N ARG A 37 9.06 -4.90 -2.61
CA ARG A 37 10.12 -4.06 -3.21
C ARG A 37 10.00 -2.60 -2.78
N ARG A 38 11.13 -1.88 -2.76
CA ARG A 38 11.15 -0.44 -2.44
C ARG A 38 10.28 0.32 -3.44
N HIS A 39 9.34 1.11 -2.93
CA HIS A 39 8.39 1.93 -3.70
C HIS A 39 7.50 1.14 -4.67
N GLN A 40 7.36 -0.18 -4.49
CA GLN A 40 6.69 -1.06 -5.45
C GLN A 40 5.31 -0.55 -5.87
N LEU A 41 4.45 -0.21 -4.90
CA LEU A 41 3.09 0.26 -5.15
C LEU A 41 3.07 1.56 -5.95
N ARG A 42 3.93 2.51 -5.59
CA ARG A 42 4.06 3.81 -6.25
C ARG A 42 4.45 3.66 -7.71
N ILE A 43 5.47 2.84 -7.98
CA ILE A 43 5.95 2.55 -9.34
C ILE A 43 4.89 1.79 -10.14
N HIS A 44 4.25 0.78 -9.55
CA HIS A 44 3.20 0.02 -10.23
C HIS A 44 2.03 0.92 -10.65
N CYS A 45 1.60 1.83 -9.78
CA CYS A 45 0.56 2.81 -10.09
C CYS A 45 1.01 3.78 -11.20
N ALA A 46 2.16 4.44 -11.04
CA ALA A 46 2.60 5.46 -11.98
C ALA A 46 3.06 4.90 -13.35
N VAL A 47 3.92 3.90 -13.36
CA VAL A 47 4.53 3.33 -14.58
C VAL A 47 3.73 2.17 -15.13
N GLY A 48 3.26 1.29 -14.25
CA GLY A 48 2.56 0.06 -14.65
C GLY A 48 1.13 0.32 -15.12
N LEU A 49 0.41 1.21 -14.45
CA LEU A 49 -0.99 1.55 -14.76
C LEU A 49 -1.14 2.90 -15.48
N GLY A 50 -0.14 3.78 -15.43
CA GLY A 50 -0.27 5.16 -15.90
C GLY A 50 -1.10 6.07 -14.96
N HIS A 51 -1.37 5.61 -13.74
CA HIS A 51 -2.21 6.31 -12.76
C HIS A 51 -1.44 6.46 -11.45
N PRO A 52 -0.63 7.53 -11.28
CA PRO A 52 0.15 7.75 -10.07
C PRO A 52 -0.76 7.92 -8.84
N ILE A 53 -0.20 7.62 -7.67
CA ILE A 53 -0.89 7.85 -6.40
C ILE A 53 -0.98 9.36 -6.16
N ALA A 54 -2.15 9.86 -5.77
CA ALA A 54 -2.34 11.26 -5.44
C ALA A 54 -1.39 11.73 -4.32
N GLY A 55 -0.75 12.88 -4.51
CA GLY A 55 0.28 13.42 -3.62
C GLY A 55 1.66 12.75 -3.75
N ASP A 56 1.87 11.85 -4.72
CA ASP A 56 3.18 11.30 -5.07
C ASP A 56 3.94 12.19 -6.06
N LEU A 57 4.59 13.22 -5.54
CA LEU A 57 5.31 14.22 -6.36
C LEU A 57 6.46 13.64 -7.20
N ILE A 58 7.04 12.52 -6.79
CA ILE A 58 8.20 11.94 -7.48
C ILE A 58 7.73 11.21 -8.74
N TYR A 59 6.80 10.27 -8.57
CA TYR A 59 6.41 9.40 -9.69
C TYR A 59 5.33 10.01 -10.58
N ALA A 60 4.53 10.97 -10.06
CA ALA A 60 3.65 11.76 -10.91
C ALA A 60 4.43 12.54 -11.97
N ARG A 61 5.51 13.24 -11.59
CA ARG A 61 6.30 14.05 -12.53
C ARG A 61 6.97 13.26 -13.63
N LEU A 62 7.36 12.01 -13.34
CA LEU A 62 8.16 11.21 -14.26
C LEU A 62 7.31 10.52 -15.33
N HIS A 63 6.03 10.28 -15.07
CA HIS A 63 5.23 9.32 -15.86
C HIS A 63 3.76 9.70 -16.04
N ALA A 64 3.28 10.80 -15.45
CA ALA A 64 1.93 11.27 -15.69
C ALA A 64 1.84 12.09 -16.98
N ILE A 65 0.69 11.97 -17.65
CA ILE A 65 0.25 12.93 -18.68
C ILE A 65 -0.10 14.24 -17.96
N ASP A 66 0.03 15.41 -18.61
CA ASP A 66 -0.12 16.73 -17.99
C ASP A 66 -1.37 16.86 -17.08
N ASP A 67 -2.55 16.40 -17.54
CA ASP A 67 -3.79 16.43 -16.73
C ASP A 67 -3.71 15.54 -15.47
N VAL A 68 -3.05 14.39 -15.58
CA VAL A 68 -2.84 13.44 -14.47
C VAL A 68 -1.81 14.00 -13.48
N TYR A 69 -0.82 14.73 -13.98
CA TYR A 69 0.16 15.43 -13.14
C TYR A 69 -0.52 16.49 -12.28
N GLU A 70 -1.40 17.30 -12.85
CA GLU A 70 -2.16 18.31 -12.09
C GLU A 70 -3.08 17.66 -11.03
N ALA A 71 -3.72 16.52 -11.35
CA ALA A 71 -4.52 15.77 -10.37
C ALA A 71 -3.66 15.26 -9.20
N ALA A 72 -2.49 14.71 -9.51
CA ALA A 72 -1.59 14.13 -8.51
C ALA A 72 -0.81 15.20 -7.72
N ASN A 73 -0.64 16.40 -8.29
CA ASN A 73 0.02 17.56 -7.69
C ASN A 73 -0.97 18.54 -7.02
N TYR A 74 -2.26 18.18 -6.93
CA TYR A 74 -3.21 18.87 -6.07
C TYR A 74 -2.61 19.02 -4.65
N PRO A 75 -2.77 20.16 -3.96
CA PRO A 75 -2.10 20.45 -2.67
C PRO A 75 -2.63 19.57 -1.53
N LEU A 76 -2.28 18.29 -1.60
CA LEU A 76 -2.54 17.31 -0.58
C LEU A 76 -1.42 17.41 0.46
N HIS A 77 -1.80 17.43 1.73
CA HIS A 77 -0.86 17.51 2.85
C HIS A 77 0.07 16.28 2.95
N ARG A 78 -0.25 15.18 2.24
CA ARG A 78 0.54 13.96 2.16
C ARG A 78 0.14 13.12 0.94
N MET A 79 0.95 12.12 0.62
CA MET A 79 0.61 11.06 -0.33
C MET A 79 -0.57 10.21 0.16
N MET A 80 -1.52 9.91 -0.72
CA MET A 80 -2.71 9.08 -0.45
C MET A 80 -2.40 7.58 -0.55
N LEU A 81 -1.40 7.14 0.23
CA LEU A 81 -1.05 5.74 0.39
C LEU A 81 -1.03 5.41 1.88
N HIS A 82 -1.90 4.49 2.29
CA HIS A 82 -2.10 4.15 3.69
C HIS A 82 -2.02 2.65 3.91
N ALA A 83 -1.27 2.23 4.94
CA ALA A 83 -1.21 0.84 5.36
C ALA A 83 -2.47 0.50 6.16
N TYR A 84 -3.51 0.06 5.44
CA TYR A 84 -4.83 -0.20 6.02
C TYR A 84 -4.88 -1.47 6.89
N ARG A 85 -4.20 -2.53 6.48
CA ARG A 85 -4.19 -3.83 7.17
C ARG A 85 -2.82 -4.47 7.06
N LEU A 86 -2.41 -5.15 8.13
CA LEU A 86 -1.20 -5.95 8.19
C LEU A 86 -1.50 -7.27 8.91
N ASP A 87 -1.48 -8.36 8.15
CA ASP A 87 -1.57 -9.71 8.68
C ASP A 87 -0.17 -10.31 8.80
N LEU A 88 0.27 -10.62 10.02
CA LEU A 88 1.56 -11.24 10.28
C LEU A 88 1.39 -12.55 11.04
N VAL A 89 2.15 -13.56 10.62
CA VAL A 89 2.35 -14.78 11.39
C VAL A 89 3.80 -14.77 11.88
N LEU A 90 3.99 -14.63 13.19
CA LEU A 90 5.31 -14.78 13.79
C LEU A 90 5.52 -16.25 14.13
N LEU A 91 6.48 -16.85 13.43
CA LEU A 91 6.95 -18.18 13.75
C LEU A 91 7.97 -18.08 14.90
N PRO A 92 7.93 -19.02 15.85
CA PRO A 92 8.93 -19.11 16.90
C PRO A 92 10.31 -19.22 16.29
N ASN A 93 11.28 -18.47 16.83
CA ASN A 93 12.64 -18.51 16.37
C ASN A 93 13.21 -19.91 16.65
N ARG A 94 13.28 -20.77 15.62
CA ARG A 94 14.01 -22.04 15.69
C ARG A 94 15.50 -21.73 15.65
N SER A 95 16.01 -21.23 16.75
CA SER A 95 17.45 -21.14 16.95
C SER A 95 18.05 -22.52 16.73
N PRO A 96 19.14 -22.68 15.96
CA PRO A 96 19.81 -23.96 15.77
C PRO A 96 20.59 -24.40 17.02
N PHE A 97 20.20 -23.93 18.21
CA PHE A 97 20.92 -24.16 19.45
C PHE A 97 20.83 -25.64 19.88
N LYS A 98 21.93 -26.33 19.57
CA LYS A 98 22.25 -27.70 19.93
C LYS A 98 22.58 -27.80 21.42
N LYS A 99 21.59 -27.66 22.30
CA LYS A 99 21.69 -28.20 23.66
C LYS A 99 20.39 -28.92 24.01
N ARG A 100 20.48 -30.25 24.02
CA ARG A 100 19.52 -31.14 24.68
C ARG A 100 19.55 -30.84 26.16
N THR A 101 18.72 -29.91 26.59
CA THR A 101 18.26 -29.84 27.97
C THR A 101 16.75 -29.95 27.87
N THR A 102 16.17 -30.85 28.66
CA THR A 102 14.74 -31.03 28.88
C THR A 102 14.13 -29.72 29.36
N LEU A 103 13.83 -28.84 28.41
CA LEU A 103 12.96 -27.69 28.59
C LEU A 103 11.57 -28.21 28.31
N GLU A 104 10.69 -28.12 29.30
CA GLU A 104 9.26 -28.30 29.11
C GLU A 104 8.86 -27.58 27.82
N GLU A 105 8.36 -28.38 26.88
CA GLU A 105 7.88 -27.97 25.57
C GLU A 105 6.63 -27.10 25.74
N SER A 106 6.82 -25.89 26.25
CA SER A 106 5.86 -24.81 26.10
C SER A 106 5.84 -24.48 24.61
N CYS A 107 5.07 -25.30 23.88
CA CYS A 107 4.82 -25.22 22.45
C CYS A 107 4.62 -23.75 22.08
N PRO A 108 5.60 -23.09 21.42
CA PRO A 108 5.42 -21.71 21.04
C PRO A 108 4.49 -21.78 19.82
N SER A 109 3.18 -21.69 20.06
CA SER A 109 2.19 -21.67 19.00
C SER A 109 2.40 -20.43 18.13
N GLU A 110 2.09 -20.55 16.84
CA GLU A 110 2.11 -19.43 15.90
C GLU A 110 1.38 -18.22 16.49
N LEU A 111 2.05 -17.06 16.54
CA LEU A 111 1.40 -15.81 16.94
C LEU A 111 0.88 -15.10 15.69
N ARG A 112 -0.43 -14.92 15.62
CA ARG A 112 -1.10 -14.22 14.52
C ARG A 112 -1.45 -12.80 14.96
N PHE A 113 -0.96 -11.82 14.22
CA PHE A 113 -1.30 -10.41 14.39
C PHE A 113 -2.13 -9.97 13.20
N ASP A 114 -3.37 -9.57 13.44
CA ASP A 114 -4.22 -8.85 12.47
C ASP A 114 -4.29 -7.40 12.93
N LEU A 115 -3.39 -6.58 12.40
CA LEU A 115 -3.37 -5.15 12.68
C LEU A 115 -4.19 -4.45 11.61
N ARG A 116 -5.26 -3.79 12.03
CA ARG A 116 -6.09 -2.96 11.17
C ARG A 116 -5.94 -1.51 11.55
N SER A 117 -6.05 -0.64 10.56
CA SER A 117 -6.17 0.79 10.84
C SER A 117 -7.35 1.03 11.77
N SER A 118 -7.18 1.95 12.72
CA SER A 118 -8.22 2.33 13.68
C SER A 118 -9.49 2.87 13.03
N HIS A 119 -9.44 3.20 11.75
CA HIS A 119 -10.58 3.65 10.98
C HIS A 119 -10.88 2.70 9.83
N ASN A 120 -12.17 2.46 9.59
CA ASN A 120 -12.61 1.60 8.49
C ASN A 120 -12.60 2.36 7.15
N LEU A 121 -11.43 2.43 6.51
CA LEU A 121 -11.26 3.14 5.24
C LEU A 121 -11.99 2.50 4.05
N LEU A 122 -12.50 1.26 4.20
CA LEU A 122 -13.24 0.58 3.14
C LEU A 122 -14.70 1.08 3.06
N SER A 123 -15.34 1.42 4.18
CA SER A 123 -16.77 1.75 4.22
C SER A 123 -17.13 3.01 5.00
N ASP A 124 -16.22 3.61 5.76
CA ASP A 124 -16.51 4.78 6.58
C ASP A 124 -16.45 6.06 5.75
N LYS A 125 -17.58 6.77 5.66
CA LYS A 125 -17.69 8.07 5.01
C LYS A 125 -17.13 9.23 5.85
N ARG A 126 -16.75 8.97 7.11
CA ARG A 126 -16.22 9.98 8.06
C ARG A 126 -14.71 9.97 8.19
N THR A 127 -14.01 9.06 7.51
CA THR A 127 -12.55 9.08 7.53
C THR A 127 -12.03 10.28 6.75
N ARG A 128 -11.45 11.24 7.47
CA ARG A 128 -10.76 12.45 6.95
C ARG A 128 -9.53 12.16 6.06
N TRP A 129 -9.35 10.92 5.62
CA TRP A 129 -8.34 10.54 4.64
C TRP A 129 -8.83 10.79 3.22
N THR A 130 -10.14 10.67 3.02
CA THR A 130 -10.86 11.13 1.84
C THR A 130 -11.90 12.10 2.35
N ASP A 131 -11.51 13.33 2.68
CA ASP A 131 -12.53 14.38 2.88
C ASP A 131 -13.38 14.40 1.61
N LYS A 132 -14.70 14.50 1.75
CA LYS A 132 -15.61 14.64 0.59
C LYS A 132 -15.26 15.87 -0.26
N GLU A 133 -14.55 16.84 0.33
CA GLU A 133 -13.97 17.99 -0.37
C GLU A 133 -12.86 17.61 -1.35
N ILE A 134 -12.22 16.45 -1.16
CA ILE A 134 -11.05 15.98 -1.92
C ILE A 134 -11.46 14.90 -2.92
N PHE A 135 -12.25 13.91 -2.50
CA PHE A 135 -12.69 12.81 -3.38
C PHE A 135 -14.21 12.75 -3.45
N GLU A 136 -14.77 13.12 -4.60
CA GLU A 136 -16.20 13.07 -4.89
C GLU A 136 -16.54 11.72 -5.53
N GLU A 137 -17.46 10.96 -4.95
CA GLU A 137 -17.93 9.69 -5.53
C GLU A 137 -18.82 9.96 -6.76
N LEU A 138 -18.69 9.11 -7.78
CA LEU A 138 -19.58 9.06 -8.94
C LEU A 138 -21.01 8.64 -8.59
#